data_AF-A0A382Y5B0-F1
#
_entry.id   AF-A0A382Y5B0-F1
#
_cell.length_a   1.000
_cell.length_b   1.000
_cell.length_c   1.000
_cell.angle_alpha   90.00
_cell.angle_beta   90.00
_cell.angle_gamma   90.00
#
_symmetry.space_group_name_H-M   'P 1'
#
loop_
_entity.id
_entity.type
_entity.pdbx_description
1 polymer ?
#
loop_
_entity_poly.entity_id
_entity_poly.type
_entity_poly.pdbx_seq_one_letter_code
_entity_poly.pdbx_strand_id
1 'polypeptide(L)' 'MYQYIVKRLLLMVPTLIGAAILVFFLLRMIPGDICELRMAGEGGYVDEEAIATCRANLGIDKSILLQFVDFMWGFVRF' A
#
# COMPACT_ATOMS: atom_id res chain seq x y z
N MET A 1 -30.42 0.16 -22.75
CA MET A 1 -29.49 -0.85 -22.18
C MET A 1 -28.07 -0.32 -21.98
N TYR A 2 -27.44 0.33 -22.97
CA TYR A 2 -26.05 0.84 -22.85
C TYR A 2 -25.86 1.85 -21.70
N GLN A 3 -26.76 2.82 -21.54
CA GLN A 3 -26.73 3.79 -20.42
C GLN A 3 -26.84 3.13 -19.04
N TYR A 4 -27.55 2.00 -18.93
CA TYR A 4 -27.68 1.26 -17.67
C TYR A 4 -26.36 0.56 -17.30
N ILE A 5 -25.68 -0.02 -18.29
CA ILE A 5 -24.37 -0.66 -18.12
C ILE A 5 -23.32 0.39 -17.69
N VAL A 6 -23.29 1.54 -18.39
CA VAL A 6 -22.36 2.63 -18.06
C VAL A 6 -22.60 3.17 -16.66
N LYS A 7 -23.85 3.45 -16.27
CA LYS A 7 -24.18 3.89 -14.89
C LYS A 7 -23.72 2.88 -13.84
N ARG A 8 -23.90 1.59 -14.10
CA ARG A 8 -23.55 0.52 -13.15
C ARG A 8 -22.04 0.36 -13.00
N LEU A 9 -21.28 0.47 -14.08
CA LEU A 9 -19.80 0.53 -14.05
C LEU A 9 -19.31 1.78 -13.31
N LEU A 10 -19.91 2.95 -13.58
CA LEU A 10 -19.55 4.21 -12.91
C LEU A 10 -19.87 4.18 -11.41
N LEU A 11 -20.87 3.40 -10.99
CA LEU A 11 -21.19 3.16 -9.58
C LEU A 11 -20.28 2.12 -8.92
N MET A 12 -19.71 1.16 -9.67
CA MET A 12 -18.72 0.22 -9.14
C MET A 12 -17.40 0.91 -8.78
N VAL A 13 -16.95 1.86 -9.61
CA VAL A 13 -15.70 2.61 -9.38
C VAL A 13 -15.61 3.21 -7.96
N PRO A 14 -16.58 4.01 -7.47
CA PRO A 14 -16.51 4.58 -6.12
C PRO A 14 -16.59 3.52 -5.02
N THR A 15 -17.32 2.40 -5.24
CA THR A 15 -17.32 1.30 -4.26
C THR A 15 -15.96 0.61 -4.16
N LEU A 16 -15.28 0.41 -5.29
CA LEU A 16 -13.93 -0.15 -5.32
C LEU A 16 -12.91 0.80 -4.71
N ILE A 17 -13.01 2.11 -4.98
CA ILE A 17 -12.16 3.11 -4.34
C ILE A 17 -12.38 3.13 -2.83
N GLY A 18 -13.63 3.11 -2.37
CA GLY A 18 -13.95 3.05 -0.94
C GLY A 18 -13.38 1.80 -0.26
N ALA A 19 -13.50 0.63 -0.91
CA ALA A 19 -12.90 -0.61 -0.43
C ALA A 19 -11.37 -0.55 -0.42
N ALA A 20 -10.74 -0.01 -1.47
CA ALA A 20 -9.28 0.15 -1.55
C ALA A 20 -8.75 1.06 -0.45
N ILE A 21 -9.44 2.18 -0.17
CA ILE A 21 -9.11 3.08 0.95
C ILE A 21 -9.22 2.31 2.26
N LEU A 22 -10.33 1.60 2.51
CA LEU A 22 -10.50 0.81 3.72
C LEU A 22 -9.39 -0.23 3.91
N VAL A 23 -9.06 -1.01 2.88
CA VAL A 23 -7.99 -2.01 2.92
C VAL A 23 -6.64 -1.34 3.17
N PHE A 24 -6.35 -0.23 2.49
CA PHE A 24 -5.12 0.53 2.70
C PHE A 24 -4.98 0.99 4.16
N PHE A 25 -6.04 1.56 4.74
CA PHE A 25 -6.04 1.96 6.14
C PHE A 25 -5.91 0.78 7.10
N LEU A 26 -6.59 -0.35 6.83
CA LEU A 26 -6.48 -1.56 7.64
C LEU A 26 -5.05 -2.11 7.64
N LEU A 27 -4.40 -2.18 6.47
CA LEU A 27 -3.01 -2.60 6.34
C LEU A 27 -2.05 -1.62 7.03
N ARG A 28 -2.30 -0.31 6.93
CA ARG A 28 -1.51 0.74 7.60
C ARG A 28 -1.67 0.71 9.12
N MET A 29 -2.83 0.26 9.60
CA MET A 29 -3.14 0.17 11.02
C MET A 29 -2.40 -0.99 11.70
N ILE A 30 -1.87 -1.95 10.92
CA ILE A 30 -0.94 -2.97 11.43
C ILE A 30 0.41 -2.28 11.69
N PRO A 31 0.79 -2.07 12.96
CA PRO A 31 2.10 -1.50 13.26
C PRO A 31 3.14 -2.60 13.08
N GLY A 32 4.11 -2.36 12.21
CA GLY A 32 5.21 -3.28 11.96
C GLY A 32 6.11 -2.68 10.91
N ASP A 33 7.29 -2.22 11.31
CA ASP A 33 8.30 -1.86 10.34
C ASP A 33 8.79 -3.16 9.69
N ILE A 34 8.38 -3.38 8.44
CA ILE A 34 8.69 -4.59 7.68
C ILE A 34 10.21 -4.77 7.58
N CYS A 35 10.98 -3.69 7.58
CA CYS A 35 12.44 -3.73 7.59
C CYS A 35 12.99 -4.22 8.92
N GLU A 36 12.46 -3.72 10.04
CA GLU A 36 12.88 -4.18 11.37
C GLU A 36 12.46 -5.63 11.61
N LEU A 37 11.24 -6.03 11.22
CA LEU A 37 10.77 -7.41 11.35
C LEU A 37 11.56 -8.38 10.47
N ARG A 38 11.92 -7.98 9.25
CA ARG A 38 12.70 -8.81 8.33
C ARG A 38 14.16 -8.95 8.79
N MET A 39 14.76 -7.87 9.31
CA MET A 39 16.16 -7.90 9.77
C MET A 39 16.32 -8.48 11.18
N ALA A 40 15.35 -8.29 12.08
CA ALA A 40 15.34 -8.94 13.39
C ALA A 40 15.23 -10.47 13.29
N GLY A 41 14.61 -10.98 12.22
CA GLY A 41 14.54 -12.41 11.92
C GLY A 41 15.86 -13.04 11.45
N GLU A 42 16.82 -12.24 10.96
CA GLU A 42 18.11 -12.71 10.44
C GLU A 42 19.22 -12.78 11.51
N GLY A 43 18.93 -12.41 12.77
CA GLY A 43 19.79 -12.71 13.93
C GLY A 43 21.12 -11.94 14.00
N GLY A 44 21.32 -10.91 13.18
CA GLY A 44 22.52 -10.06 13.18
C GLY A 44 22.25 -8.66 13.75
N TYR A 45 23.31 -7.99 14.25
CA TYR A 45 23.28 -6.56 14.57
C TYR A 45 22.73 -5.80 13.35
N VAL A 46 21.56 -5.19 13.52
CA VAL A 46 20.91 -4.49 12.43
C VAL A 46 21.57 -3.13 12.29
N ASP A 47 22.31 -2.94 11.20
CA ASP A 47 22.93 -1.67 10.86
C ASP A 47 21.82 -0.65 10.52
N GLU A 48 21.83 0.51 11.18
CA GLU A 48 20.80 1.54 10.99
C GLU A 48 20.76 2.04 9.54
N GLU A 49 21.91 2.02 8.84
CA GLU A 49 21.99 2.31 7.40
C GLU A 49 21.24 1.29 6.55
N ALA A 50 21.24 0.01 6.93
CA ALA A 50 20.51 -1.03 6.23
C ALA A 50 18.99 -0.85 6.41
N ILE A 51 18.53 -0.46 7.60
CA ILE A 51 17.12 -0.12 7.86
C ILE A 51 16.70 1.08 7.03
N ALA A 52 17.49 2.16 7.02
CA ALA A 52 17.19 3.35 6.24
C ALA A 52 17.11 3.04 4.73
N THR A 53 18.03 2.24 4.21
CA THR A 53 18.03 1.79 2.81
C THR A 53 16.83 0.91 2.50
N CYS A 54 16.44 0.04 3.43
CA CYS A 54 15.26 -0.81 3.30
C CYS A 54 13.97 0.03 3.30
N ARG A 55 13.82 1.03 4.18
CA ARG A 55 12.69 1.96 4.21
C ARG A 55 12.56 2.77 2.92
N ALA A 56 13.69 3.22 2.38
CA ALA A 56 13.76 3.91 1.10
C ALA A 56 13.30 3.01 -0.07
N ASN A 57 13.77 1.75 -0.11
CA ASN A 57 13.42 0.79 -1.16
C ASN A 57 11.95 0.34 -1.10
N LEU A 58 11.39 0.17 0.10
CA LEU A 58 9.98 -0.17 0.28
C LEU A 58 9.05 1.04 0.13
N GLY A 59 9.58 2.26 0.04
CA GLY A 59 8.78 3.48 -0.08
C GLY A 59 7.95 3.81 1.16
N ILE A 60 8.27 3.20 2.31
CA ILE A 60 7.60 3.45 3.60
C ILE A 60 7.81 4.91 4.04
N ASP A 61 8.92 5.52 3.63
CA ASP A 61 9.28 6.94 3.84
C ASP A 61 8.46 7.93 2.99
N LYS A 62 7.72 7.47 1.98
CA LYS A 62 6.93 8.36 1.13
C LYS A 62 5.70 8.88 1.87
N SER A 63 5.17 10.03 1.44
CA SER A 63 3.91 10.57 1.98
C SER A 63 2.75 9.57 1.83
N ILE A 64 1.80 9.60 2.76
CA ILE A 64 0.62 8.70 2.75
C ILE A 64 -0.13 8.71 1.41
N LEU A 65 -0.20 9.87 0.77
CA LEU A 65 -0.80 10.03 -0.55
C LEU A 65 -0.05 9.26 -1.63
N LEU A 66 1.28 9.33 -1.64
CA LEU A 66 2.11 8.58 -2.60
C LEU A 66 1.99 7.07 -2.37
N GLN A 67 1.95 6.63 -1.11
CA GLN A 67 1.77 5.20 -0.79
C GLN A 67 0.41 4.68 -1.22
N PHE A 68 -0.65 5.49 -1.08
CA PHE A 68 -1.98 5.15 -1.58
C PHE A 68 -2.02 5.07 -3.12
N VAL A 69 -1.37 6.03 -3.80
CA VAL A 69 -1.28 6.02 -5.28
C VAL A 69 -0.47 4.82 -5.78
N ASP A 70 0.68 4.51 -5.16
CA ASP A 70 1.49 3.33 -5.50
C ASP A 70 0.68 2.03 -5.26
N PHE A 71 -0.07 1.94 -4.15
CA PHE A 71 -0.96 0.81 -3.86
C PHE A 71 -2.08 0.66 -4.91
N MET A 72 -2.77 1.75 -5.25
CA MET A 72 -3.79 1.75 -6.30
C MET A 72 -3.21 1.41 -7.67
N TRP A 73 -1.99 1.89 -7.97
CA TRP A 73 -1.29 1.56 -9.21
C TRP A 73 -0.95 0.07 -9.29
N GLY A 74 -0.60 -0.57 -8.17
CA GLY A 74 -0.42 -2.02 -8.08
C GLY A 74 -1.68 -2.83 -8.41
N PHE A 75 -2.88 -2.32 -8.10
CA PHE A 75 -4.13 -2.98 -8.50
C PHE A 75 -4.39 -2.91 -10.01
N VAL A 76 -3.90 -1.86 -10.68
CA VAL A 76 -4.10 -1.65 -12.12
C VAL A 76 -2.99 -2.34 -12.92
N ARG A 77 -1.77 -2.36 -12.39
CA ARG A 77 -0.59 -3.01 -12.96
C ARG A 77 -0.48 -4.42 -12.39
N PHE A 78 -1.34 -5.31 -12.86
CA PHE A 78 -1.22 -6.74 -12.62
C PHE A 78 0.03 -7.32 -13.29
#